data_AF-Q6BSP3-F1
#
_entry.id   AF-Q6BSP3-F1
#
_cell.length_a   1.000
_cell.length_b   1.000
_cell.length_c   1.000
_cell.angle_alpha   90.00
_cell.angle_beta   90.00
_cell.angle_gamma   90.00
#
_symmetry.space_group_name_H-M   'P 1'
#
loop_
_entity.id
_entity.type
_entity.pdbx_description
1 polymer ?
#
loop_
_entity_poly.entity_id
_entity_poly.type
_entity_poly.pdbx_seq_one_letter_code
_entity_poly.pdbx_strand_id
1 'polypeptide(L)'
;MQPYSRSGGTRKCFYEFQTLVACYTSADTETKKACTPQFEDYSECLHGFKERERTRLMLQQLKDNEKTKSGVTASDLYKQSGSVYENLDLVSK
;
A
#
# COMPACT_ATOMS: atom_id res chain seq x y z
N MET A 1 -7.02 -7.08 19.60
CA MET A 1 -6.78 -7.64 18.25
C MET A 1 -6.27 -9.07 18.41
N GLN A 2 -6.81 -10.06 17.69
CA GLN A 2 -6.17 -11.38 17.65
C GLN A 2 -4.97 -11.32 16.69
N PRO A 3 -3.73 -11.65 17.14
CA PRO A 3 -2.52 -11.51 16.34
C PRO A 3 -2.47 -12.50 15.16
N TYR A 4 -3.16 -13.64 15.30
CA TYR A 4 -3.16 -14.71 14.33
C TYR A 4 -4.36 -14.66 13.38
N SER A 5 -4.08 -15.05 12.13
CA SER A 5 -5.04 -15.38 11.09
C SER A 5 -5.68 -16.75 11.36
N ARG A 6 -6.77 -17.06 10.65
CA ARG A 6 -7.38 -18.41 10.64
C ARG A 6 -6.41 -19.49 10.13
N SER A 7 -5.40 -19.11 9.37
CA SER A 7 -4.33 -19.98 8.86
C SER A 7 -3.15 -20.15 9.82
N GLY A 8 -3.19 -19.55 11.02
CA GLY A 8 -2.10 -19.59 12.00
C GLY A 8 -0.97 -18.60 11.75
N GLY A 9 -0.90 -17.97 10.57
CA GLY A 9 0.06 -16.90 10.28
C GLY A 9 -0.32 -15.54 10.89
N THR A 10 0.56 -14.55 10.79
CA THR A 10 0.28 -13.16 11.17
C THR A 10 -0.78 -12.53 10.26
N ARG A 11 -1.65 -11.68 10.81
CA ARG A 11 -2.58 -10.90 9.99
C ARG A 11 -1.84 -9.84 9.16
N LYS A 12 -2.47 -9.37 8.07
CA LYS A 12 -1.89 -8.39 7.12
C LYS A 12 -1.19 -7.21 7.80
N CYS A 13 -1.88 -6.52 8.73
CA CYS A 13 -1.38 -5.31 9.39
C CYS A 13 -0.78 -5.57 10.78
N PHE A 14 -0.25 -6.78 11.01
CA PHE A 14 0.27 -7.17 12.32
C PHE A 14 1.57 -6.42 12.68
N TYR A 15 2.43 -6.14 11.69
CA TYR A 15 3.73 -5.50 11.94
C TYR A 15 3.59 -4.02 12.26
N GLU A 16 2.67 -3.31 11.61
CA GLU A 16 2.34 -1.92 11.93
C GLU A 16 1.75 -1.82 13.34
N PHE A 17 0.90 -2.78 13.70
CA PHE A 17 0.39 -2.90 15.07
C PHE A 17 1.52 -3.17 16.08
N GLN A 18 2.47 -4.05 15.76
CA GLN A 18 3.61 -4.33 16.63
C GLN A 18 4.46 -3.07 16.86
N THR A 19 4.72 -2.28 15.82
CA THR A 19 5.45 -1.01 15.91
C THR A 19 4.69 0.02 16.75
N LEU A 20 3.36 0.11 16.59
CA LEU A 20 2.52 0.98 17.42
C LEU A 20 2.57 0.58 18.91
N VAL A 21 2.45 -0.73 19.20
CA VAL A 21 2.54 -1.24 20.58
C VAL A 21 3.92 -0.98 21.14
N ALA A 22 4.99 -1.23 20.38
CA ALA A 22 6.37 -0.96 20.80
C ALA A 22 6.57 0.50 21.18
N CYS A 23 6.00 1.43 20.41
CA CYS A 23 6.00 2.86 20.75
C CYS A 23 5.22 3.11 22.04
N TYR A 24 3.98 2.62 22.17
CA TYR A 24 3.18 2.82 23.37
C TYR A 24 3.77 2.22 24.65
N THR A 25 4.59 1.18 24.55
CA THR A 25 5.23 0.52 25.69
C THR A 25 6.68 0.95 25.90
N SER A 26 7.21 1.86 25.08
CA SER A 26 8.58 2.35 25.24
C SER A 26 8.71 3.18 26.52
N ALA A 27 9.83 3.03 27.22
CA ALA A 27 10.14 3.82 28.41
C ALA A 27 10.25 5.33 28.10
N ASP A 28 10.60 5.67 26.85
CA ASP A 28 10.79 7.06 26.40
C ASP A 28 9.46 7.76 26.03
N THR A 29 8.34 7.04 26.04
CA THR A 29 7.05 7.58 25.61
C THR A 29 6.29 8.19 26.77
N GLU A 30 6.41 9.51 26.92
CA GLU A 30 5.70 10.26 27.97
C GLU A 30 4.18 10.32 27.73
N THR A 31 3.76 10.44 26.46
CA THR A 31 2.35 10.48 26.09
C THR A 31 2.07 9.68 24.82
N LYS A 32 0.89 9.05 24.75
CA LYS A 32 0.45 8.30 23.56
C LYS A 32 0.42 9.14 22.27
N LYS A 33 0.33 10.46 22.38
CA LYS A 33 0.37 11.38 21.23
C LYS A 33 1.72 11.36 20.51
N ALA A 34 2.81 11.00 21.19
CA ALA A 34 4.11 10.85 20.56
C ALA A 34 4.11 9.73 19.49
N CYS A 35 3.25 8.73 19.65
CA CYS A 35 3.12 7.60 18.73
C CYS A 35 2.07 7.79 17.63
N THR A 36 1.65 9.04 17.37
CA THR A 36 0.69 9.36 16.30
C THR A 36 1.16 8.87 14.93
N PRO A 37 2.44 8.99 14.53
CA PRO A 37 2.90 8.47 13.24
C PRO A 37 2.66 6.96 13.08
N GLN A 38 3.02 6.16 14.10
CA GLN A 38 2.82 4.71 14.09
C GLN A 38 1.33 4.35 14.07
N PHE A 39 0.50 5.15 14.74
CA PHE A 39 -0.94 4.96 14.72
C PHE A 39 -1.53 5.26 13.34
N GLU A 40 -1.06 6.31 12.68
CA GLU A 40 -1.47 6.64 11.31
C GLU A 40 -1.11 5.52 10.33
N ASP A 41 0.09 4.95 10.41
CA ASP A 41 0.51 3.84 9.54
C ASP A 41 -0.35 2.59 9.78
N TYR A 42 -0.63 2.25 11.04
CA TYR A 42 -1.52 1.15 11.36
C TYR A 42 -2.95 1.38 10.84
N SER A 43 -3.47 2.60 10.98
CA SER A 43 -4.79 2.98 10.48
C SER A 43 -4.85 2.98 8.95
N GLU A 44 -3.77 3.41 8.30
CA GLU A 44 -3.61 3.36 6.84
C GLU A 44 -3.62 1.92 6.37
N CYS A 45 -2.83 1.02 6.96
CA CYS A 45 -2.81 -0.39 6.53
C CYS A 45 -4.20 -1.06 6.61
N LEU A 46 -4.97 -0.74 7.65
CA LEU A 46 -6.32 -1.30 7.85
C LEU A 46 -7.33 -0.82 6.80
N HIS A 47 -7.27 0.45 6.41
CA HIS A 47 -8.34 1.08 5.62
C HIS A 47 -7.92 1.49 4.21
N GLY A 48 -6.64 1.75 3.98
CA GLY A 48 -6.03 2.14 2.71
C GLY A 48 -6.51 3.49 2.18
N PHE A 49 -6.88 4.45 3.04
CA PHE A 49 -7.45 5.72 2.58
C PHE A 49 -6.48 6.52 1.71
N LYS A 50 -5.22 6.66 2.17
CA LYS A 50 -4.19 7.41 1.45
C LYS A 50 -3.88 6.74 0.11
N GLU A 51 -3.77 5.41 0.09
CA GLU A 51 -3.50 4.65 -1.15
C GLU A 51 -4.66 4.68 -2.15
N ARG A 52 -5.91 4.63 -1.67
CA ARG A 52 -7.11 4.76 -2.53
C ARG A 52 -7.15 6.13 -3.20
N GLU A 53 -6.90 7.20 -2.45
CA GLU A 53 -6.87 8.55 -3.01
C GLU A 53 -5.71 8.74 -4.00
N ARG A 54 -4.51 8.23 -3.66
CA ARG A 54 -3.36 8.24 -4.58
C ARG A 54 -3.70 7.53 -5.89
N THR A 55 -4.27 6.33 -5.80
CA THR A 55 -4.69 5.55 -6.98
C THR A 55 -5.75 6.30 -7.79
N ARG A 56 -6.73 6.94 -7.13
CA ARG A 56 -7.76 7.74 -7.79
C ARG A 56 -7.15 8.89 -8.59
N LEU A 57 -6.22 9.64 -8.00
CA LEU A 57 -5.53 10.74 -8.67
C LEU A 57 -4.67 10.25 -9.84
N MET A 58 -3.94 9.15 -9.65
CA MET A 58 -3.15 8.54 -10.72
C MET A 58 -4.02 8.12 -11.90
N LEU A 59 -5.15 7.45 -11.65
CA LEU A 59 -6.08 7.03 -12.70
C LEU A 59 -6.73 8.21 -13.43
N GLN A 60 -6.99 9.32 -12.72
CA GLN A 60 -7.45 10.56 -13.36
C GLN A 60 -6.39 11.12 -14.30
N GLN A 61 -5.14 11.23 -13.84
CA GLN A 61 -4.04 11.72 -14.67
C GLN A 61 -3.83 10.84 -15.92
N LEU A 62 -3.89 9.51 -15.79
CA LEU A 62 -3.75 8.61 -16.93
C LEU A 62 -4.85 8.81 -17.98
N LYS A 63 -6.10 9.05 -17.55
CA LYS A 63 -7.22 9.36 -18.46
C LYS A 63 -7.03 10.70 -19.18
N ASP A 64 -6.45 11.69 -18.51
CA ASP A 64 -6.19 12.99 -19.12
C ASP A 64 -5.00 12.92 -20.10
N ASN A 65 -3.98 12.14 -19.79
CA ASN A 65 -2.88 11.84 -20.71
C ASN A 65 -3.36 11.14 -21.98
N GLU A 66 -4.31 10.20 -21.86
CA GLU A 66 -4.91 9.52 -23.02
C GLU A 66 -5.65 10.49 -23.95
N LYS A 67 -6.39 11.47 -23.41
CA LYS A 67 -7.11 12.48 -24.20
C LYS A 67 -6.16 13.46 -24.88
N THR A 68 -5.14 13.92 -24.15
CA THR A 68 -4.19 14.94 -24.63
C THR A 68 -3.08 14.35 -25.50
N LYS A 69 -2.96 13.02 -25.55
CA LYS A 69 -1.84 12.28 -26.20
C LYS A 69 -0.47 12.77 -25.72
N SER A 70 -0.40 13.23 -24.47
CA SER A 70 0.80 13.78 -23.85
C SER A 70 1.08 13.04 -22.55
N GLY A 71 2.29 12.51 -22.41
CA GLY A 71 2.71 11.73 -21.25
C GLY A 71 2.43 10.22 -21.35
N VAL A 72 2.58 9.53 -20.23
CA VAL A 72 2.45 8.06 -20.12
C VAL A 72 0.97 7.68 -20.03
N THR A 73 0.54 6.71 -20.84
CA THR A 73 -0.82 6.16 -20.79
C THR A 73 -0.90 4.88 -19.95
N ALA A 74 -2.11 4.48 -19.56
CA ALA A 74 -2.29 3.20 -18.89
C ALA A 74 -1.80 2.03 -19.76
N SER A 75 -2.01 2.11 -21.07
CA SER A 75 -1.59 1.08 -22.02
C SER A 75 -0.06 0.91 -22.08
N ASP A 76 0.70 1.99 -21.93
CA ASP A 76 2.16 1.94 -21.92
C ASP A 76 2.67 1.25 -20.64
N LEU A 77 2.06 1.55 -19.49
CA LEU A 77 2.37 0.88 -18.21
C LEU A 77 2.01 -0.61 -18.24
N TYR A 78 0.88 -0.98 -18.86
CA TYR A 78 0.50 -2.38 -19.01
C TYR A 78 1.44 -3.15 -19.94
N LYS A 79 1.87 -2.57 -21.07
CA LYS A 79 2.86 -3.21 -21.96
C LYS A 79 4.20 -3.41 -21.24
N GLN A 80 4.64 -2.41 -20.49
CA GLN A 80 5.89 -2.51 -19.73
C GLN A 80 5.82 -3.59 -18.66
N SER A 81 4.71 -3.70 -17.92
CA SER A 81 4.55 -4.74 -16.91
C SER A 81 4.28 -6.14 -17.51
N GLY A 82 3.53 -6.22 -18.61
CA GLY A 82 3.31 -7.44 -19.40
C GLY A 82 4.60 -8.09 -19.88
N SER A 83 5.58 -7.28 -20.29
CA SER A 83 6.91 -7.79 -20.68
C SER A 83 7.59 -8.62 -19.57
N VAL A 84 7.32 -8.32 -18.30
CA VAL A 84 7.86 -9.08 -17.17
C VAL A 84 7.27 -10.50 -17.14
N TYR A 85 5.98 -10.65 -17.45
CA TYR A 85 5.31 -11.97 -17.46
C TYR A 85 5.63 -12.77 -18.73
N GLU A 86 5.81 -12.11 -19.86
CA GLU A 86 6.32 -12.74 -21.10
C GLU A 86 7.74 -13.29 -20.91
N ASN A 87 8.59 -12.59 -20.15
CA ASN A 87 9.95 -13.05 -19.83
C ASN A 87 10.00 -14.21 -18.82
N LEU A 88 8.87 -14.55 -18.19
CA LEU A 88 8.74 -15.67 -17.24
C LEU A 88 8.08 -16.90 -17.87
N ASP A 89 7.81 -16.90 -19.19
CA ASP A 89 7.09 -17.97 -19.92
C ASP A 89 5.70 -18.31 -19.34
N LEU A 90 5.08 -17.39 -18.59
CA LEU A 90 3.77 -17.60 -17.96
C LEU A 90 2.60 -17.35 -18.93
N VAL A 91 2.86 -16.71 -20.07
CA VAL A 91 1.90 -16.43 -21.14
C VAL A 91 2.60 -16.72 -22.46
N SER A 92 1.99 -17.55 -23.33
CA SER A 92 2.59 -17.80 -24.65
C SER A 92 2.48 -16.55 -25.51
N LYS A 93 3.55 -16.24 -26.25
CA LYS A 93 3.54 -15.24 -27.32
C LYS A 93 2.50 -15.54 -28.38
#